data_AF-A0A2K3PME4-F1
#
_entry.id   AF-A0A2K3PME4-F1
#
_cell.length_a   1.000
_cell.length_b   1.000
_cell.length_c   1.000
_cell.angle_alpha   90.00
_cell.angle_beta   90.00
_cell.angle_gamma   90.00
#
_symmetry.space_group_name_H-M   'P 1'
#
loop_
_entity.id
_entity.type
_entity.pdbx_description
1 polymer ?
#
loop_
_entity_poly.entity_id
_entity_poly.type
_entity_poly.pdbx_seq_one_letter_code
_entity_poly.pdbx_strand_id
1 'polypeptide(L)'
;ADKDMEDNDIVPAPKLIEVVFQNCRGQVDHWVEPYLRITVERLNRTQKTYLKCLFMQLIADALYYNAALTLSILQKLGVASEIFHLWFFLLQQVKKSGLRANFKREHEKKVCCLGLISLLALPADLLPGEALGRVFRATLDLLVAYKDQVAEAAKEEEAEAEDDDDMDGFQTDDEDEDGNVDDKEMGILAEDGDEADTLTLRKLAEQAKSFRPADDDDDDSDDDYSDDEELQSPIDDVDPFIFFVDTMKVIQSADPLRFESLSQTLEFNYQALANGVAQHAEQRRVEIEKEKLEKASAATVS
;
A
#
# COMPACT_ATOMS: atom_id res chain seq x y z
N ALA A 1 -8.19 13.43 24.07
CA ALA A 1 -7.61 12.14 23.63
C ALA A 1 -6.28 11.95 24.34
N ASP A 2 -6.06 10.76 24.89
CA ASP A 2 -4.98 10.43 25.82
C ASP A 2 -3.60 10.48 25.14
N LYS A 3 -2.58 10.92 25.88
CA LYS A 3 -1.18 11.04 25.39
C LYS A 3 -0.40 9.74 25.55
N ASP A 4 -0.95 8.78 26.30
CA ASP A 4 -0.27 7.57 26.74
C ASP A 4 -0.71 6.30 25.96
N MET A 5 -1.45 6.45 24.85
CA MET A 5 -1.81 5.30 24.00
C MET A 5 -0.60 4.84 23.19
N GLU A 6 -0.26 3.55 23.29
CA GLU A 6 0.78 2.91 22.49
C GLU A 6 0.32 2.80 21.03
N ASP A 7 1.26 2.73 20.08
CA ASP A 7 0.92 2.78 18.65
C ASP A 7 0.03 1.62 18.19
N ASN A 8 0.16 0.46 18.84
CA ASN A 8 -0.72 -0.70 18.63
C ASN A 8 -2.19 -0.40 18.96
N ASP A 9 -2.46 0.53 19.88
CA ASP A 9 -3.81 0.97 20.21
C ASP A 9 -4.36 1.99 19.21
N ILE A 10 -3.50 2.55 18.35
CA ILE A 10 -3.84 3.62 17.40
C ILE A 10 -4.19 3.05 16.02
N VAL A 11 -3.43 2.05 15.53
CA VAL A 11 -3.55 1.49 14.17
C VAL A 11 -4.97 0.99 13.79
N PRO A 12 -5.73 0.33 14.68
CA PRO A 12 -7.05 -0.20 14.30
C PRO A 12 -8.06 0.87 13.92
N ALA A 13 -7.97 2.07 14.52
CA ALA A 13 -8.96 3.12 14.30
C ALA A 13 -8.93 3.73 12.89
N PRO A 14 -7.77 4.12 12.32
CA PRO A 14 -7.67 4.54 10.92
C PRO A 14 -8.16 3.48 9.94
N LYS A 15 -7.73 2.22 10.10
CA LYS A 15 -8.17 1.10 9.24
C LYS A 15 -9.70 0.96 9.24
N LEU A 16 -10.34 1.05 10.40
CA LEU A 16 -11.79 0.99 10.49
C LEU A 16 -12.47 2.17 9.76
N ILE A 17 -11.89 3.37 9.84
CA ILE A 17 -12.41 4.55 9.14
C ILE A 17 -12.25 4.41 7.62
N GLU A 18 -11.13 3.85 7.15
CA GLU A 18 -10.89 3.54 5.73
C GLU A 18 -12.00 2.62 5.20
N VAL A 19 -12.27 1.50 5.90
CA VAL A 19 -13.38 0.58 5.55
C VAL A 19 -14.72 1.31 5.47
N VAL A 20 -15.02 2.23 6.40
CA VAL A 20 -16.25 3.04 6.38
C VAL A 20 -16.31 3.93 5.14
N PHE A 21 -15.24 4.62 4.77
CA PHE A 21 -15.23 5.46 3.57
C PHE A 21 -15.33 4.64 2.28
N GLN A 22 -14.68 3.49 2.21
CA GLN A 22 -14.69 2.62 1.03
C GLN A 22 -16.06 1.97 0.81
N ASN A 23 -16.79 1.61 1.87
CA ASN A 23 -18.07 0.89 1.78
C ASN A 23 -19.31 1.79 1.84
N CYS A 24 -19.25 2.93 2.50
CA CYS A 24 -20.43 3.76 2.78
C CYS A 24 -20.49 5.02 1.91
N ARG A 25 -20.01 4.97 0.66
CA ARG A 25 -19.90 6.13 -0.23
C ARG A 25 -21.22 6.92 -0.34
N GLY A 26 -21.17 8.21 -0.03
CA GLY A 26 -22.32 9.13 -0.04
C GLY A 26 -23.30 9.00 1.13
N GLN A 27 -23.04 8.13 2.10
CA GLN A 27 -23.95 7.85 3.23
C GLN A 27 -23.44 8.43 4.56
N VAL A 28 -22.16 8.79 4.65
CA VAL A 28 -21.48 9.16 5.90
C VAL A 28 -20.85 10.56 5.85
N ASP A 29 -21.36 11.47 5.01
CA ASP A 29 -20.82 12.83 4.82
C ASP A 29 -20.63 13.60 6.15
N HIS A 30 -21.55 13.41 7.10
CA HIS A 30 -21.50 14.06 8.42
C HIS A 30 -20.36 13.57 9.32
N TRP A 31 -19.79 12.39 9.03
CA TRP A 31 -18.64 11.83 9.75
C TRP A 31 -17.30 12.20 9.13
N VAL A 32 -17.27 12.72 7.90
CA VAL A 32 -16.03 13.10 7.20
C VAL A 32 -15.24 14.15 8.00
N GLU A 33 -15.90 15.23 8.43
CA GLU A 33 -15.21 16.30 9.20
C GLU A 33 -14.69 15.82 10.57
N PRO A 34 -15.47 15.13 11.41
CA PRO A 34 -14.97 14.54 12.66
C PRO A 34 -13.75 13.61 12.47
N TYR A 35 -13.81 12.70 11.49
CA TYR A 35 -12.71 11.77 11.25
C TYR A 35 -11.45 12.49 10.75
N LEU A 36 -11.58 13.40 9.78
CA LEU A 36 -10.44 14.20 9.31
C LEU A 36 -9.81 15.04 10.42
N ARG A 37 -10.61 15.62 11.32
CA ARG A 37 -10.08 16.37 12.48
C ARG A 37 -9.20 15.51 13.37
N ILE A 38 -9.66 14.31 13.72
CA ILE A 38 -8.90 13.37 14.57
C ILE A 38 -7.63 12.90 13.84
N THR A 39 -7.75 12.56 12.56
CA THR A 39 -6.60 12.15 11.73
C THR A 39 -5.54 13.23 11.66
N VAL A 40 -5.91 14.48 11.36
CA VAL A 40 -4.95 15.60 11.29
C VAL A 40 -4.30 15.87 12.65
N GLU A 41 -5.07 15.81 13.74
CA GLU A 41 -4.53 15.99 15.09
C GLU A 41 -3.48 14.91 15.43
N ARG A 42 -3.74 13.65 15.07
CA ARG A 42 -2.81 12.54 15.29
C ARG A 42 -1.60 12.61 14.37
N LEU A 43 -1.80 12.95 13.10
CA LEU A 43 -0.74 13.12 12.11
C LEU A 43 0.31 14.16 12.56
N ASN A 44 -0.14 15.27 13.17
CA ASN A 44 0.76 16.30 13.68
C ASN A 44 1.55 15.89 14.94
N ARG A 45 1.13 14.85 15.65
CA ARG A 45 1.77 14.38 16.88
C ARG A 45 2.73 13.22 16.63
N THR A 46 2.44 12.37 15.64
CA THR A 46 3.27 11.19 15.36
C THR A 46 4.63 11.58 14.76
N GLN A 47 5.69 10.92 15.24
CA GLN A 47 7.01 10.99 14.62
C GLN A 47 7.26 9.84 13.66
N LYS A 48 6.53 8.73 13.81
CA LYS A 48 6.72 7.50 13.04
C LYS A 48 6.23 7.65 11.62
N THR A 49 7.05 7.22 10.66
CA THR A 49 6.75 7.39 9.23
C THR A 49 5.60 6.51 8.78
N TYR A 50 5.51 5.25 9.23
CA TYR A 50 4.41 4.36 8.85
C TYR A 50 3.04 4.90 9.29
N LEU A 51 2.92 5.48 10.50
CA LEU A 51 1.69 6.12 10.95
C LEU A 51 1.34 7.35 10.11
N LYS A 52 2.35 8.12 9.66
CA LYS A 52 2.11 9.23 8.73
C LYS A 52 1.55 8.72 7.40
N CYS A 53 2.06 7.59 6.90
CA CYS A 53 1.53 6.93 5.70
C CYS A 53 0.09 6.47 5.92
N LEU A 54 -0.22 5.80 7.03
CA LEU A 54 -1.57 5.34 7.38
C LEU A 54 -2.57 6.49 7.45
N PHE A 55 -2.26 7.57 8.17
CA PHE A 55 -3.14 8.74 8.23
C PHE A 55 -3.29 9.44 6.87
N MET A 56 -2.27 9.36 6.00
CA MET A 56 -2.35 9.89 4.65
C MET A 56 -3.24 9.04 3.74
N GLN A 57 -3.25 7.71 3.92
CA GLN A 57 -4.16 6.79 3.23
C GLN A 57 -5.62 7.11 3.57
N LEU A 58 -5.94 7.29 4.85
CA LEU A 58 -7.27 7.74 5.28
C LEU A 58 -7.70 9.07 4.65
N ILE A 59 -6.77 10.02 4.49
CA ILE A 59 -7.05 11.28 3.77
C ILE A 59 -7.29 11.03 2.28
N ALA A 60 -6.52 10.13 1.65
CA ALA A 60 -6.71 9.73 0.27
C ALA A 60 -8.07 9.03 0.06
N ASP A 61 -8.49 8.16 0.98
CA ASP A 61 -9.81 7.55 0.98
C ASP A 61 -10.93 8.58 1.15
N ALA A 62 -10.76 9.57 2.04
CA ALA A 62 -11.71 10.67 2.17
C ALA A 62 -11.81 11.50 0.88
N LEU A 63 -10.70 11.69 0.16
CA LEU A 63 -10.69 12.37 -1.15
C LEU A 63 -11.38 11.52 -2.22
N TYR A 64 -11.15 10.21 -2.23
CA TYR A 64 -11.83 9.29 -3.14
C TYR A 64 -13.34 9.22 -2.86
N TYR A 65 -13.73 9.19 -1.58
CA TYR A 65 -15.10 9.26 -1.11
C TYR A 65 -15.82 10.51 -1.66
N ASN A 66 -15.28 11.70 -1.37
CA ASN A 66 -15.80 12.98 -1.84
C ASN A 66 -14.71 14.08 -1.80
N ALA A 67 -14.02 14.27 -2.93
CA ALA A 67 -12.89 15.22 -3.02
C ALA A 67 -13.27 16.66 -2.69
N ALA A 68 -14.45 17.13 -3.11
CA ALA A 68 -14.88 18.51 -2.90
C ALA A 68 -15.15 18.78 -1.42
N LEU A 69 -15.88 17.88 -0.76
CA LEU A 69 -16.15 17.96 0.68
C LEU A 69 -14.85 17.90 1.48
N THR A 70 -14.03 16.89 1.22
CA THR A 70 -12.76 16.68 1.94
C THR A 70 -11.81 17.86 1.78
N LEU A 71 -11.63 18.38 0.56
CA LEU A 71 -10.79 19.56 0.34
C LEU A 71 -11.33 20.80 1.07
N SER A 72 -12.66 21.01 1.05
CA SER A 72 -13.27 22.13 1.77
C SER A 72 -13.05 22.07 3.28
N ILE A 73 -13.07 20.86 3.86
CA ILE A 73 -12.80 20.63 5.27
C ILE A 73 -11.33 20.91 5.57
N LEU A 74 -10.39 20.38 4.78
CA LEU A 74 -8.96 20.64 4.97
C LEU A 74 -8.62 22.14 4.87
N GLN A 75 -9.28 22.87 3.97
CA GLN A 75 -9.17 24.32 3.85
C GLN A 75 -9.75 25.04 5.06
N LYS A 76 -10.94 24.65 5.54
CA LYS A 76 -11.59 25.18 6.76
C LYS A 76 -10.73 24.96 8.01
N LEU A 77 -10.01 23.84 8.08
CA LEU A 77 -9.07 23.53 9.14
C LEU A 77 -7.75 24.32 9.03
N GLY A 78 -7.48 24.92 7.87
CA GLY A 78 -6.25 25.66 7.61
C GLY A 78 -5.02 24.76 7.47
N VAL A 79 -5.20 23.48 7.11
CA VAL A 79 -4.12 22.48 7.06
C VAL A 79 -3.89 21.90 5.67
N ALA A 80 -4.65 22.34 4.66
CA ALA A 80 -4.59 21.76 3.31
C ALA A 80 -3.17 21.82 2.73
N SER A 81 -2.49 22.96 2.86
CA SER A 81 -1.14 23.13 2.30
C SER A 81 -0.12 22.20 2.97
N GLU A 82 -0.16 22.10 4.30
CA GLU A 82 0.72 21.24 5.09
C GLU A 82 0.51 19.76 4.75
N ILE A 83 -0.75 19.33 4.66
CA ILE A 83 -1.12 17.96 4.32
C ILE A 83 -0.61 17.60 2.92
N PHE A 84 -0.89 18.43 1.90
CA PHE A 84 -0.43 18.14 0.55
C PHE A 84 1.09 18.19 0.44
N HIS A 85 1.75 19.13 1.12
CA HIS A 85 3.22 19.17 1.15
C HIS A 85 3.79 17.88 1.73
N LEU A 86 3.28 17.43 2.88
CA LEU A 86 3.71 16.19 3.51
C LEU A 86 3.41 14.97 2.62
N TRP A 87 2.24 14.91 2.01
CA TRP A 87 1.88 13.80 1.13
C TRP A 87 2.83 13.68 -0.06
N PHE A 88 3.08 14.79 -0.75
CA PHE A 88 4.02 14.80 -1.87
C PHE A 88 5.46 14.49 -1.43
N PHE A 89 5.86 14.96 -0.25
CA PHE A 89 7.15 14.60 0.31
C PHE A 89 7.27 13.09 0.56
N LEU A 90 6.27 12.46 1.19
CA LEU A 90 6.25 11.02 1.44
C LEU A 90 6.24 10.22 0.13
N LEU A 91 5.46 10.66 -0.87
CA LEU A 91 5.39 10.05 -2.20
C LEU A 91 6.71 10.15 -2.99
N GLN A 92 7.55 11.16 -2.74
CA GLN A 92 8.80 11.36 -3.47
C GLN A 92 10.00 10.65 -2.83
N GLN A 93 9.85 10.15 -1.61
CA GLN A 93 10.95 9.44 -0.94
C GLN A 93 11.21 8.08 -1.58
N VAL A 94 12.45 7.90 -2.00
CA VAL A 94 12.99 6.66 -2.55
C VAL A 94 14.19 6.20 -1.72
N LYS A 95 14.30 4.88 -1.54
CA LYS A 95 15.47 4.23 -0.93
C LYS A 95 16.65 4.28 -1.91
N LYS A 96 17.84 3.95 -1.41
CA LYS A 96 19.06 3.80 -2.26
C LYS A 96 18.88 2.77 -3.39
N SER A 97 18.02 1.77 -3.18
CA SER A 97 17.66 0.76 -4.18
C SER A 97 16.79 1.31 -5.33
N GLY A 98 16.32 2.55 -5.25
CA GLY A 98 15.37 3.14 -6.21
C GLY A 98 13.90 2.81 -5.91
N LEU A 99 13.62 1.86 -5.00
CA LEU A 99 12.27 1.57 -4.53
C LEU A 99 11.72 2.68 -3.66
N ARG A 100 10.40 2.86 -3.65
CA ARG A 100 9.73 3.84 -2.78
C ARG A 100 9.96 3.49 -1.31
N ALA A 101 10.28 4.51 -0.50
CA ALA A 101 10.47 4.32 0.93
C ALA A 101 9.14 4.15 1.68
N ASN A 102 8.08 4.78 1.15
CA ASN A 102 6.74 4.84 1.72
C ASN A 102 5.71 4.25 0.75
N PHE A 103 4.53 3.88 1.26
CA PHE A 103 3.45 3.25 0.48
C PHE A 103 3.96 2.02 -0.26
N LYS A 104 4.49 1.05 0.50
CA LYS A 104 5.22 -0.11 -0.03
C LYS A 104 4.25 -1.15 -0.59
N ARG A 105 3.08 -1.34 0.00
CA ARG A 105 2.11 -2.35 -0.44
C ARG A 105 1.34 -1.86 -1.66
N GLU A 106 0.79 -2.80 -2.43
CA GLU A 106 0.00 -2.49 -3.62
C GLU A 106 -1.23 -1.65 -3.26
N HIS A 107 -1.99 -2.09 -2.25
CA HIS A 107 -3.22 -1.44 -1.79
C HIS A 107 -2.99 0.04 -1.41
N GLU A 108 -1.92 0.33 -0.66
CA GLU A 108 -1.60 1.69 -0.23
C GLU A 108 -1.37 2.64 -1.42
N LYS A 109 -0.71 2.14 -2.48
CA LYS A 109 -0.50 2.90 -3.72
C LYS A 109 -1.82 3.09 -4.47
N LYS A 110 -2.66 2.05 -4.54
CA LYS A 110 -3.98 2.10 -5.17
C LYS A 110 -4.86 3.17 -4.52
N VAL A 111 -4.99 3.17 -3.19
CA VAL A 111 -5.75 4.17 -2.42
C VAL A 111 -5.22 5.58 -2.69
N CYS A 112 -3.89 5.77 -2.66
CA CYS A 112 -3.29 7.06 -2.96
C CYS A 112 -3.53 7.53 -4.40
N CYS A 113 -3.45 6.63 -5.40
CA CYS A 113 -3.79 6.93 -6.80
C CYS A 113 -5.23 7.43 -6.90
N LEU A 114 -6.18 6.71 -6.33
CA LEU A 114 -7.60 7.03 -6.41
C LEU A 114 -7.94 8.37 -5.74
N GLY A 115 -7.32 8.64 -4.59
CA GLY A 115 -7.43 9.94 -3.92
C GLY A 115 -6.88 11.10 -4.75
N LEU A 116 -5.69 10.95 -5.34
CA LEU A 116 -5.08 11.97 -6.21
C LEU A 116 -5.88 12.19 -7.50
N ILE A 117 -6.34 11.12 -8.15
CA ILE A 117 -7.16 11.21 -9.37
C ILE A 117 -8.46 11.97 -9.08
N SER A 118 -9.08 11.71 -7.92
CA SER A 118 -10.32 12.39 -7.52
C SER A 118 -10.17 13.90 -7.37
N LEU A 119 -8.97 14.39 -7.02
CA LEU A 119 -8.67 15.82 -6.99
C LEU A 119 -8.63 16.43 -8.40
N LEU A 120 -8.17 15.68 -9.42
CA LEU A 120 -8.07 16.19 -10.79
C LEU A 120 -9.44 16.60 -11.35
N ALA A 121 -10.50 15.90 -10.95
CA ALA A 121 -11.88 16.17 -11.36
C ALA A 121 -12.46 17.47 -10.78
N LEU A 122 -11.81 18.08 -9.78
CA LEU A 122 -12.32 19.28 -9.13
C LEU A 122 -12.28 20.51 -10.04
N PRO A 123 -13.27 21.42 -9.99
CA PRO A 123 -13.27 22.66 -10.77
C PRO A 123 -12.12 23.60 -10.39
N ALA A 124 -11.80 24.55 -11.27
CA ALA A 124 -10.65 25.44 -11.14
C ALA A 124 -10.71 26.32 -9.87
N ASP A 125 -11.92 26.62 -9.40
CA ASP A 125 -12.14 27.40 -8.17
C ASP A 125 -11.68 26.67 -6.91
N LEU A 126 -11.73 25.33 -6.91
CA LEU A 126 -11.32 24.49 -5.78
C LEU A 126 -9.87 24.04 -5.91
N LEU A 127 -9.41 23.75 -7.14
CA LEU A 127 -8.04 23.32 -7.40
C LEU A 127 -7.39 24.19 -8.50
N PRO A 128 -6.63 25.24 -8.10
CA PRO A 128 -5.94 26.13 -9.03
C PRO A 128 -4.95 25.40 -9.94
N GLY A 129 -4.64 25.98 -11.10
CA GLY A 129 -3.82 25.33 -12.15
C GLY A 129 -2.43 24.88 -11.69
N GLU A 130 -1.76 25.64 -10.82
CA GLU A 130 -0.44 25.24 -10.29
C GLU A 130 -0.53 23.98 -9.42
N ALA A 131 -1.53 23.92 -8.53
CA ALA A 131 -1.78 22.75 -7.70
C ALA A 131 -2.21 21.55 -8.56
N LEU A 132 -3.05 21.77 -9.58
CA LEU A 132 -3.45 20.75 -10.53
C LEU A 132 -2.25 20.11 -11.22
N GLY A 133 -1.32 20.91 -11.76
CA GLY A 133 -0.12 20.39 -12.42
C GLY A 133 0.75 19.55 -11.48
N ARG A 134 0.86 19.95 -10.20
CA ARG A 134 1.59 19.17 -9.19
C ARG A 134 0.90 17.84 -8.87
N VAL A 135 -0.43 17.86 -8.65
CA VAL A 135 -1.23 16.64 -8.41
C VAL A 135 -1.13 15.70 -9.62
N PHE A 136 -1.22 16.24 -10.84
CA PHE A 136 -1.16 15.45 -12.06
C PHE A 136 0.18 14.72 -12.21
N ARG A 137 1.31 15.40 -12.02
CA ARG A 137 2.64 14.77 -12.03
C ARG A 137 2.77 13.68 -10.97
N ALA A 138 2.38 13.97 -9.73
CA ALA A 138 2.41 12.99 -8.64
C ALA A 138 1.52 11.76 -8.94
N THR A 139 0.37 11.98 -9.57
CA THR A 139 -0.54 10.90 -10.00
C THR A 139 0.13 10.00 -11.03
N LEU A 140 0.77 10.57 -12.06
CA LEU A 140 1.49 9.80 -13.08
C LEU A 140 2.65 9.01 -12.49
N ASP A 141 3.48 9.64 -11.66
CA ASP A 141 4.62 8.98 -11.01
C ASP A 141 4.17 7.82 -10.10
N LEU A 142 3.00 7.94 -9.47
CA LEU A 142 2.45 6.90 -8.62
C LEU A 142 1.80 5.76 -9.45
N LEU A 143 1.09 6.09 -10.53
CA LEU A 143 0.50 5.10 -11.44
C LEU A 143 1.58 4.23 -12.10
N VAL A 144 2.72 4.82 -12.49
CA VAL A 144 3.86 4.04 -13.03
C VAL A 144 4.40 3.10 -11.96
N ALA A 145 4.64 3.60 -10.75
CA ALA A 145 5.14 2.76 -9.66
C ALA A 145 4.15 1.65 -9.25
N TYR A 146 2.84 1.90 -9.35
CA TYR A 146 1.80 0.89 -9.15
C TYR A 146 1.85 -0.18 -10.25
N LYS A 147 1.95 0.24 -11.52
CA LYS A 147 2.08 -0.67 -12.66
C LYS A 147 3.28 -1.60 -12.50
N ASP A 148 4.44 -1.03 -12.17
CA ASP A 148 5.68 -1.78 -12.05
C ASP A 148 5.56 -2.81 -10.93
N GLN A 149 4.95 -2.46 -9.79
CA GLN A 149 4.71 -3.41 -8.70
C GLN A 149 3.79 -4.57 -9.10
N VAL A 150 2.66 -4.28 -9.73
CA VAL A 150 1.71 -5.32 -10.18
C VAL A 150 2.37 -6.26 -11.19
N ALA A 151 3.22 -5.71 -12.08
CA ALA A 151 3.94 -6.50 -13.07
C ALA A 151 5.05 -7.38 -12.46
N GLU A 152 5.70 -6.95 -11.37
CA GLU A 152 6.67 -7.80 -10.66
C GLU A 152 5.96 -8.89 -9.84
N ALA A 153 4.87 -8.56 -9.14
CA ALA A 153 4.08 -9.53 -8.39
C ALA A 153 3.56 -10.66 -9.30
N ALA A 154 3.04 -10.32 -10.49
CA ALA A 154 2.59 -11.33 -11.45
C ALA A 154 3.71 -12.26 -11.95
N LYS A 155 4.96 -11.76 -12.07
CA LYS A 155 6.10 -12.60 -12.46
C LYS A 155 6.58 -13.51 -11.32
N GLU A 156 6.51 -13.02 -10.09
CA GLU A 156 6.82 -13.81 -8.90
C GLU A 156 5.82 -14.96 -8.76
N GLU A 157 4.53 -14.69 -8.93
CA GLU A 157 3.49 -15.73 -8.97
C GLU A 157 3.69 -16.75 -10.11
N GLU A 158 4.04 -16.30 -11.32
CA GLU A 158 4.36 -17.19 -12.44
C GLU A 158 5.60 -18.06 -12.15
N ALA A 159 6.63 -17.50 -11.52
CA ALA A 159 7.85 -18.24 -11.18
C ALA A 159 7.62 -19.28 -10.07
N GLU A 160 6.81 -18.94 -9.05
CA GLU A 160 6.42 -19.89 -8.00
C GLU A 160 5.55 -21.02 -8.55
N ALA A 161 4.65 -20.72 -9.49
CA ALA A 161 3.84 -21.74 -10.16
C ALA A 161 4.66 -22.69 -11.06
N GLU A 162 5.76 -22.21 -11.65
CA GLU A 162 6.68 -23.06 -12.43
C GLU A 162 7.59 -23.94 -11.56
N ASP A 163 7.95 -23.51 -10.34
CA ASP A 163 8.80 -24.28 -9.40
C ASP A 163 8.02 -25.38 -8.65
N ASP A 164 6.71 -25.23 -8.44
CA ASP A 164 5.85 -26.25 -7.78
C ASP A 164 5.56 -27.47 -8.69
N ASP A 165 5.71 -27.34 -10.01
CA ASP A 165 5.49 -28.44 -10.97
C ASP A 165 6.70 -29.40 -11.10
N ASP A 166 7.86 -29.09 -10.49
CA ASP A 166 9.09 -29.90 -10.59
C ASP A 166 9.40 -30.73 -9.31
N MET A 167 8.47 -30.78 -8.35
CA MET A 167 8.62 -31.50 -7.07
C MET A 167 7.79 -32.80 -6.93
N ASP A 168 7.41 -33.45 -8.04
CA ASP A 168 6.76 -34.78 -8.02
C ASP A 168 7.72 -35.93 -8.41
N GLY A 169 8.97 -35.83 -7.92
CA GLY A 169 10.08 -36.71 -8.30
C GLY A 169 10.91 -37.27 -7.14
N PHE A 170 10.43 -37.27 -5.90
CA PHE A 170 11.12 -38.00 -4.82
C PHE A 170 10.75 -39.49 -4.91
N GLN A 171 11.31 -40.19 -5.90
CA GLN A 171 11.42 -41.64 -5.84
C GLN A 171 12.30 -41.97 -4.64
N THR A 172 11.67 -42.42 -3.55
CA THR A 172 12.33 -43.11 -2.45
C THR A 172 12.97 -44.37 -3.02
N ASP A 173 14.24 -44.28 -3.40
CA ASP A 173 15.05 -45.45 -3.72
C ASP A 173 15.57 -46.03 -2.40
N ASP A 174 14.78 -46.96 -1.87
CA ASP A 174 15.17 -47.89 -0.82
C ASP A 174 16.18 -48.88 -1.40
N GLU A 175 17.49 -48.67 -1.21
CA GLU A 175 18.47 -49.76 -1.21
C GLU A 175 19.56 -49.57 -0.13
N ASP A 176 19.71 -50.64 0.66
CA ASP A 176 20.53 -50.92 1.84
C ASP A 176 22.05 -50.64 1.71
N GLU A 177 22.76 -50.43 2.85
CA GLU A 177 23.67 -51.42 3.48
C GLU A 177 24.64 -50.77 4.53
N ASP A 178 24.54 -51.27 5.77
CA ASP A 178 25.53 -51.46 6.84
C ASP A 178 26.68 -50.48 7.16
N GLY A 179 26.78 -50.14 8.47
CA GLY A 179 28.05 -50.27 9.19
C GLY A 179 28.32 -49.30 10.35
N ASN A 180 28.02 -49.74 11.58
CA ASN A 180 28.67 -49.44 12.89
C ASN A 180 28.84 -47.95 13.31
N VAL A 181 28.61 -47.53 14.56
CA VAL A 181 29.33 -47.91 15.80
C VAL A 181 28.50 -47.43 17.02
N ASP A 182 28.14 -48.38 17.88
CA ASP A 182 28.29 -48.42 19.35
C ASP A 182 27.93 -47.18 20.23
N ASP A 183 26.82 -47.36 20.96
CA ASP A 183 26.78 -47.55 22.42
C ASP A 183 27.40 -46.47 23.35
N LYS A 184 26.54 -45.65 23.96
CA LYS A 184 26.62 -45.44 25.42
C LYS A 184 25.31 -45.00 26.06
N GLU A 185 24.75 -45.96 26.77
CA GLU A 185 23.70 -45.94 27.78
C GLU A 185 23.93 -44.95 28.95
N MET A 186 22.83 -44.70 29.69
CA MET A 186 22.68 -44.20 31.07
C MET A 186 22.65 -42.67 31.26
N GLY A 187 21.71 -42.06 31.99
CA GLY A 187 20.61 -42.55 32.83
C GLY A 187 20.02 -41.39 33.66
N ILE A 188 18.68 -41.37 33.76
CA ILE A 188 17.79 -40.99 34.88
C ILE A 188 18.22 -39.87 35.87
N LEU A 189 17.43 -38.79 35.84
CA LEU A 189 16.84 -37.94 36.90
C LEU A 189 17.40 -37.98 38.35
N ALA A 190 17.81 -36.82 38.87
CA ALA A 190 17.54 -36.27 40.23
C ALA A 190 18.16 -34.86 40.32
N GLU A 191 17.37 -33.78 40.40
CA GLU A 191 16.98 -33.06 41.63
C GLU A 191 18.14 -32.31 42.35
N ASP A 192 17.94 -30.98 42.43
CA ASP A 192 18.48 -29.97 43.35
C ASP A 192 19.87 -29.35 43.09
N GLY A 193 19.90 -28.00 43.01
CA GLY A 193 21.13 -27.22 42.95
C GLY A 193 21.05 -25.90 42.18
N ASP A 194 20.24 -24.97 42.69
CA ASP A 194 20.23 -23.55 42.34
C ASP A 194 21.67 -22.96 42.43
N GLU A 195 22.21 -22.51 41.29
CA GLU A 195 23.35 -21.57 41.07
C GLU A 195 24.21 -21.88 39.82
N ALA A 196 24.06 -23.03 39.17
CA ALA A 196 24.86 -23.37 37.97
C ALA A 196 24.27 -22.87 36.63
N ASP A 197 22.98 -22.53 36.58
CA ASP A 197 22.28 -22.18 35.33
C ASP A 197 22.54 -20.76 34.83
N THR A 198 23.06 -19.86 35.66
CA THR A 198 23.26 -18.46 35.25
C THR A 198 24.43 -18.28 34.29
N LEU A 199 25.46 -19.14 34.35
CA LEU A 199 26.65 -19.07 33.49
C LEU A 199 26.42 -19.72 32.12
N THR A 200 25.65 -20.82 32.08
CA THR A 200 25.22 -21.47 30.84
C THR A 200 24.21 -20.60 30.10
N LEU A 201 23.21 -20.02 30.80
CA LEU A 201 22.27 -19.07 30.21
C LEU A 201 22.94 -17.78 29.71
N ARG A 202 23.97 -17.26 30.41
CA ARG A 202 24.73 -16.10 29.92
C ARG A 202 25.54 -16.40 28.67
N LYS A 203 26.19 -17.57 28.61
CA LYS A 203 26.94 -17.99 27.42
C LYS A 203 26.03 -18.24 26.22
N LEU A 204 24.83 -18.79 26.44
CA LEU A 204 23.81 -18.94 25.41
C LEU A 204 23.28 -17.56 24.94
N ALA A 205 23.10 -16.61 25.85
CA ALA A 205 22.69 -15.24 25.51
C ALA A 205 23.79 -14.44 24.76
N GLU A 206 25.06 -14.68 25.07
CA GLU A 206 26.20 -14.09 24.35
C GLU A 206 26.40 -14.74 22.97
N GLN A 207 26.23 -16.06 22.85
CA GLN A 207 26.22 -16.73 21.54
C GLN A 207 25.04 -16.27 20.68
N ALA A 208 23.84 -16.11 21.24
CA ALA A 208 22.67 -15.60 20.52
C ALA A 208 22.84 -14.14 20.04
N LYS A 209 23.64 -13.32 20.75
CA LYS A 209 24.01 -11.97 20.30
C LYS A 209 25.03 -11.95 19.16
N SER A 210 25.87 -12.98 19.05
CA SER A 210 26.90 -13.07 18.00
C SER A 210 26.36 -13.50 16.63
N PHE A 211 25.11 -13.94 16.54
CA PHE A 211 24.43 -14.28 15.28
C PHE A 211 23.59 -13.14 14.69
N ARG A 212 23.59 -11.95 15.31
CA ARG A 212 23.01 -10.75 14.68
C ARG A 212 24.08 -10.11 13.80
N PRO A 213 23.91 -10.04 12.46
CA PRO A 213 24.74 -9.16 11.65
C PRO A 213 24.55 -7.74 12.19
N ALA A 214 25.66 -7.07 12.47
CA ALA A 214 25.67 -5.65 12.80
C ALA A 214 25.48 -4.86 11.50
N ASP A 215 24.24 -4.83 11.00
CA ASP A 215 23.76 -3.76 10.13
C ASP A 215 22.66 -3.02 10.89
N ASP A 216 23.02 -1.83 11.36
CA ASP A 216 22.11 -0.79 11.83
C ASP A 216 21.32 -0.25 10.62
N ASP A 217 20.37 -1.02 10.11
CA ASP A 217 19.22 -0.46 9.43
C ASP A 217 18.00 -0.79 10.29
N ASP A 218 17.28 0.27 10.69
CA ASP A 218 15.96 0.23 11.34
C ASP A 218 15.00 -0.63 10.49
N ASP A 219 15.07 -1.94 10.67
CA ASP A 219 14.05 -2.87 10.25
C ASP A 219 12.91 -2.75 11.26
N ASP A 220 12.08 -1.73 11.05
CA ASP A 220 10.69 -1.73 11.51
C ASP A 220 10.04 -3.01 10.95
N SER A 221 10.26 -4.11 11.66
CA SER A 221 9.57 -5.40 11.55
C SER A 221 8.13 -5.18 12.03
N ASP A 222 7.39 -4.38 11.25
CA ASP A 222 5.94 -4.17 11.31
C ASP A 222 5.22 -5.15 10.36
N ASP A 223 5.96 -6.12 9.81
CA ASP A 223 5.47 -7.19 8.93
C ASP A 223 4.78 -8.33 9.69
N ASP A 224 4.63 -8.24 11.02
CA ASP A 224 3.94 -9.28 11.84
C ASP A 224 2.46 -8.96 12.11
N TYR A 225 1.88 -7.95 11.43
CA TYR A 225 0.43 -7.90 11.24
C TYR A 225 0.09 -8.47 9.86
N SER A 226 -0.16 -9.78 9.85
CA SER A 226 -0.94 -10.48 8.84
C SER A 226 -2.25 -9.70 8.63
N ASP A 227 -2.26 -8.90 7.58
CA ASP A 227 -3.43 -8.21 7.03
C ASP A 227 -4.14 -9.14 6.02
N ASP A 228 -3.98 -10.47 6.19
CA ASP A 228 -4.58 -11.53 5.35
C ASP A 228 -6.06 -11.76 5.64
N GLU A 229 -6.75 -10.75 6.14
CA GLU A 229 -8.20 -10.72 5.98
C GLU A 229 -8.46 -10.05 4.63
N GLU A 230 -8.55 -10.86 3.57
CA GLU A 230 -9.05 -10.49 2.24
C GLU A 230 -10.49 -9.94 2.34
N LEU A 231 -10.63 -8.74 2.92
CA LEU A 231 -11.88 -8.01 2.97
C LEU A 231 -12.06 -7.35 1.61
N GLN A 232 -12.74 -8.05 0.72
CA GLN A 232 -13.12 -7.49 -0.57
C GLN A 232 -13.96 -6.21 -0.35
N SER A 233 -13.41 -5.10 -0.81
CA SER A 233 -14.00 -3.78 -0.71
C SER A 233 -14.42 -3.27 -2.09
N PRO A 234 -15.38 -2.33 -2.20
CA PRO A 234 -15.78 -1.77 -3.48
C PRO A 234 -14.64 -1.07 -4.23
N ILE A 235 -13.55 -0.72 -3.55
CA ILE A 235 -12.37 -0.11 -4.16
C ILE A 235 -11.57 -1.13 -4.99
N ASP A 236 -11.71 -2.43 -4.69
CA ASP A 236 -10.93 -3.48 -5.33
C ASP A 236 -11.32 -3.66 -6.80
N ASP A 237 -12.60 -3.47 -7.12
CA ASP A 237 -13.14 -3.50 -8.49
C ASP A 237 -12.73 -2.28 -9.34
N VAL A 238 -12.10 -1.26 -8.74
CA VAL A 238 -11.75 -0.01 -9.41
C VAL A 238 -10.30 -0.07 -9.90
N ASP A 239 -10.13 -0.13 -11.22
CA ASP A 239 -8.81 -0.02 -11.86
C ASP A 239 -8.34 1.45 -11.87
N PRO A 240 -7.19 1.79 -11.25
CA PRO A 240 -6.69 3.16 -11.16
C PRO A 240 -6.36 3.80 -12.51
N PHE A 241 -5.92 3.02 -13.50
CA PHE A 241 -5.57 3.53 -14.83
C PHE A 241 -6.82 3.89 -15.62
N ILE A 242 -7.84 3.02 -15.57
CA ILE A 242 -9.14 3.30 -16.17
C ILE A 242 -9.76 4.53 -15.51
N PHE A 243 -9.75 4.59 -14.18
CA PHE A 243 -10.29 5.73 -13.42
C PHE A 243 -9.58 7.05 -13.78
N PHE A 244 -8.26 7.04 -13.93
CA PHE A 244 -7.49 8.20 -14.40
C PHE A 244 -7.92 8.65 -15.80
N VAL A 245 -7.96 7.74 -16.77
CA VAL A 245 -8.33 8.08 -18.16
C VAL A 245 -9.74 8.63 -18.25
N ASP A 246 -10.69 8.03 -17.53
CA ASP A 246 -12.07 8.49 -17.53
C ASP A 246 -12.21 9.85 -16.85
N THR A 247 -11.48 10.09 -15.76
CA THR A 247 -11.39 11.40 -15.13
C THR A 247 -10.84 12.45 -16.10
N MET A 248 -9.79 12.11 -16.88
CA MET A 248 -9.25 13.04 -17.87
C MET A 248 -10.22 13.35 -19.00
N LYS A 249 -11.00 12.36 -19.46
CA LYS A 249 -12.07 12.58 -20.45
C LYS A 249 -13.16 13.49 -19.89
N VAL A 250 -13.54 13.34 -18.61
CA VAL A 250 -14.49 14.24 -17.95
C VAL A 250 -13.95 15.67 -17.95
N ILE A 251 -12.70 15.89 -17.53
CA ILE A 251 -12.07 17.22 -17.53
C ILE A 251 -12.04 17.80 -18.95
N GLN A 252 -11.63 17.01 -19.95
CA GLN A 252 -11.60 17.44 -21.35
C GLN A 252 -12.98 17.87 -21.86
N SER A 253 -14.05 17.17 -21.45
CA SER A 253 -15.42 17.48 -21.85
C SER A 253 -16.03 18.68 -21.10
N ALA A 254 -15.71 18.83 -19.81
CA ALA A 254 -16.28 19.86 -18.95
C ALA A 254 -15.53 21.20 -19.07
N ASP A 255 -14.21 21.16 -19.24
CA ASP A 255 -13.34 22.33 -19.35
C ASP A 255 -12.17 22.06 -20.33
N PRO A 256 -12.42 22.21 -21.65
CA PRO A 256 -11.40 21.95 -22.67
C PRO A 256 -10.16 22.85 -22.55
N LEU A 257 -10.35 24.12 -22.14
CA LEU A 257 -9.26 25.09 -22.01
C LEU A 257 -8.32 24.71 -20.87
N ARG A 258 -8.86 24.23 -19.76
CA ARG A 258 -8.05 23.74 -18.64
C ARG A 258 -7.28 22.49 -19.00
N PHE A 259 -7.90 21.56 -19.71
CA PHE A 259 -7.21 20.38 -20.22
C PHE A 259 -6.06 20.75 -21.18
N GLU A 260 -6.31 21.67 -22.10
CA GLU A 260 -5.28 22.16 -23.03
C GLU A 260 -4.12 22.85 -22.29
N SER A 261 -4.41 23.71 -21.32
CA SER A 261 -3.40 24.38 -20.51
C SER A 261 -2.54 23.38 -19.72
N LEU A 262 -3.17 22.37 -19.11
CA LEU A 262 -2.44 21.30 -18.44
C LEU A 262 -1.54 20.54 -19.42
N SER A 263 -2.06 20.17 -20.59
CA SER A 263 -1.32 19.43 -21.62
C SER A 263 -0.10 20.20 -22.14
N GLN A 264 -0.24 21.52 -22.34
CA GLN A 264 0.82 22.38 -22.87
C GLN A 264 1.90 22.73 -21.84
N THR A 265 1.55 22.78 -20.55
CA THR A 265 2.48 23.14 -19.48
C THR A 265 3.26 21.94 -18.94
N LEU A 266 2.83 20.72 -19.27
CA LEU A 266 3.53 19.49 -18.90
C LEU A 266 4.85 19.34 -19.66
N GLU A 267 5.86 18.92 -18.94
CA GLU A 267 7.15 18.54 -19.49
C GLU A 267 7.02 17.30 -20.40
N PHE A 268 7.90 17.16 -21.40
CA PHE A 268 7.82 16.09 -22.40
C PHE A 268 7.81 14.68 -21.79
N ASN A 269 8.53 14.47 -20.68
CA ASN A 269 8.51 13.19 -19.96
C ASN A 269 7.10 12.88 -19.42
N TYR A 270 6.43 13.85 -18.79
CA TYR A 270 5.08 13.64 -18.25
C TYR A 270 4.02 13.50 -19.34
N GLN A 271 4.20 14.16 -20.49
CA GLN A 271 3.36 13.90 -21.67
C GLN A 271 3.51 12.46 -22.17
N ALA A 272 4.75 11.94 -22.23
CA ALA A 272 5.00 10.55 -22.61
C ALA A 272 4.42 9.57 -21.58
N LEU A 273 4.56 9.84 -20.28
CA LEU A 273 3.96 9.04 -19.22
C LEU A 273 2.43 9.02 -19.30
N ALA A 274 1.79 10.17 -19.52
CA ALA A 274 0.34 10.24 -19.69
C ALA A 274 -0.15 9.39 -20.86
N ASN A 275 0.56 9.41 -21.99
CA ASN A 275 0.24 8.57 -23.14
C ASN A 275 0.44 7.08 -22.84
N GLY A 276 1.52 6.72 -22.15
CA GLY A 276 1.78 5.34 -21.73
C GLY A 276 0.74 4.79 -20.77
N VAL A 277 0.34 5.61 -19.78
CA VAL A 277 -0.77 5.31 -18.86
C VAL A 277 -2.09 5.13 -19.62
N ALA A 278 -2.38 6.00 -20.58
CA ALA A 278 -3.61 5.90 -21.38
C ALA A 278 -3.66 4.62 -22.23
N GLN A 279 -2.54 4.21 -22.82
CA GLN A 279 -2.45 2.94 -23.56
C GLN A 279 -2.63 1.74 -22.63
N HIS A 280 -1.99 1.77 -21.45
CA HIS A 280 -2.14 0.69 -20.47
C HIS A 280 -3.57 0.57 -19.95
N ALA A 281 -4.25 1.69 -19.69
CA ALA A 281 -5.65 1.69 -19.29
C ALA A 281 -6.57 1.00 -20.33
N GLU A 282 -6.28 1.15 -21.62
CA GLU A 282 -7.04 0.49 -22.68
C GLU A 282 -6.79 -1.02 -22.72
N GLN A 283 -5.54 -1.46 -22.47
CA GLN A 283 -5.23 -2.89 -22.30
C GLN A 283 -6.00 -3.48 -21.11
N ARG A 284 -5.96 -2.80 -19.96
CA ARG A 284 -6.71 -3.20 -18.76
C ARG A 284 -8.21 -3.30 -19.01
N ARG A 285 -8.79 -2.40 -19.81
CA ARG A 285 -10.22 -2.50 -20.19
C ARG A 285 -10.55 -3.79 -20.91
N VAL A 286 -9.72 -4.17 -21.90
CA VAL A 286 -9.91 -5.38 -22.69
C VAL A 286 -9.72 -6.63 -21.83
N GLU A 287 -8.71 -6.64 -20.96
CA GLU A 287 -8.46 -7.74 -20.01
C GLU A 287 -9.65 -7.94 -19.06
N ILE A 288 -10.14 -6.86 -18.43
CA ILE A 288 -11.30 -6.92 -17.52
C ILE A 288 -12.57 -7.36 -18.26
N GLU A 289 -12.78 -6.92 -19.51
CA GLU A 289 -13.93 -7.39 -20.32
C GLU A 289 -13.82 -8.88 -20.63
N LYS A 290 -12.62 -9.36 -20.97
CA LYS A 290 -12.34 -10.78 -21.22
C LYS A 290 -12.58 -11.62 -19.96
N GLU A 291 -12.05 -11.23 -18.81
CA GLU A 291 -12.26 -11.91 -17.52
C GLU A 291 -13.75 -11.96 -17.14
N LYS A 292 -14.51 -10.88 -17.40
CA LYS A 292 -15.97 -10.86 -17.19
C LYS A 292 -16.71 -11.84 -18.09
N LEU A 293 -16.32 -11.95 -19.36
CA LEU A 293 -16.89 -12.92 -20.30
C LEU A 293 -16.59 -14.36 -19.90
N GLU A 294 -15.35 -14.62 -19.47
CA GLU A 294 -14.93 -15.94 -18.98
C GLU A 294 -15.70 -16.35 -17.72
N LYS A 295 -15.79 -15.47 -16.72
CA LYS A 295 -16.59 -15.70 -15.49
C LYS A 295 -18.08 -15.91 -15.81
N ALA A 296 -18.66 -15.14 -16.74
CA ALA A 296 -20.05 -15.32 -17.16
C ALA A 296 -20.28 -16.66 -17.90
N SER A 297 -19.31 -17.10 -18.71
CA SER A 297 -19.38 -18.40 -19.39
C SER A 297 -19.28 -19.56 -18.41
N ALA A 298 -18.40 -19.47 -17.40
CA ALA A 298 -18.25 -20.49 -16.36
C ALA A 298 -19.51 -20.61 -15.47
N ALA A 299 -20.14 -19.48 -15.14
CA ALA A 299 -21.39 -19.44 -14.38
C ALA A 299 -22.62 -19.97 -15.16
N THR A 300 -22.56 -20.03 -16.50
CA THR A 300 -23.65 -20.58 -17.34
C THR A 300 -23.52 -22.09 -17.57
N VAL A 301 -22.34 -22.66 -17.31
CA VAL A 301 -22.03 -24.08 -17.48
C VAL A 301 -22.18 -24.88 -16.17
N SER A 302 -22.28 -24.19 -15.02
CA SER A 302 -22.59 -24.73 -13.69
C SER A 302 -24.10 -24.71 -13.42
#